data_AF-A0A2K9ZCZ2-F1
#
_entry.id   AF-A0A2K9ZCZ2-F1
#
_cell.length_a   1.000
_cell.length_b   1.000
_cell.length_c   1.000
_cell.angle_alpha   90.00
_cell.angle_beta   90.00
_cell.angle_gamma   90.00
#
_symmetry.space_group_name_H-M   'P 1'
#
loop_
_entity.id
_entity.type
_entity.pdbx_description
1 polymer ?
#
loop_
_entity_poly.entity_id
_entity_poly.type
_entity_poly.pdbx_seq_one_letter_code
_entity_poly.pdbx_strand_id
1 'polypeptide(L)'
;MLRRDFLRQSALFGAALSTGCTSDNATPTAPGKGQPLIDAHCHLFNASDLPTTRFLRQVVFENYPEQSFHVMGVWDPDAIDVAIELALRLLGTNTAPDADQEIRVLTNKVHPERTAANREQARQAAIEDMAGFLLEIDRRSRNRGPATMGTAGEHDAAPPESGETKFLDFVIGGKPGTARASAVAPLTMNEARAASARAFVDLGMFSRYLEWFSLFRLYRHVLVDQLVADARRQGFEPVMLTPLLVDYDEWLFEDVRTPLAKQMEVMDYISRRSGDRPAVHGYIGFDPLREVAFRANIKGTVSSLVTARRALTEHGFVGVKLYPPWASVHPATTNPIRSALKKGLASDPTSSSTRLSIFHRPGPRMTAARSHDYNTAPTA
;
A
#
# COMPACT_ATOMS: atom_id res chain seq x y z
N MET A 1 -16.06 11.36 24.46
CA MET A 1 -15.55 11.73 23.12
C MET A 1 -15.89 10.61 22.16
N LEU A 2 -16.58 10.91 21.07
CA LEU A 2 -17.29 9.93 20.26
C LEU A 2 -16.38 9.34 19.18
N ARG A 3 -16.52 8.03 18.94
CA ARG A 3 -15.82 7.18 17.95
C ARG A 3 -15.80 7.76 16.51
N ARG A 4 -16.70 8.71 16.20
CA ARG A 4 -16.75 9.44 14.92
C ARG A 4 -15.65 10.48 14.74
N ASP A 5 -15.11 11.02 15.83
CA ASP A 5 -14.08 12.07 15.75
C ASP A 5 -12.68 11.49 15.48
N PHE A 6 -12.42 10.27 15.94
CA PHE A 6 -11.17 9.55 15.68
C PHE A 6 -11.03 9.10 14.22
N LEU A 7 -12.12 8.64 13.58
CA LEU A 7 -12.13 8.27 12.16
C LEU A 7 -12.03 9.48 11.22
N ARG A 8 -12.52 10.65 11.64
CA ARG A 8 -12.27 11.91 10.93
C ARG A 8 -10.78 12.31 10.98
N GLN A 9 -10.07 11.98 12.06
CA GLN A 9 -8.63 12.20 12.14
C GLN A 9 -7.81 11.23 11.29
N SER A 10 -8.30 10.00 11.05
CA SER A 10 -7.68 9.08 10.08
C SER A 10 -7.81 9.58 8.63
N ALA A 11 -8.95 10.20 8.29
CA ALA A 11 -9.16 10.83 6.98
C ALA A 11 -8.34 12.13 6.80
N LEU A 12 -7.93 12.80 7.88
CA LEU A 12 -7.04 13.96 7.83
C LEU A 12 -5.60 13.59 7.43
N PHE A 13 -5.17 12.32 7.55
CA PHE A 13 -3.89 11.87 6.98
C PHE A 13 -3.94 11.75 5.46
N GLY A 14 -5.12 11.54 4.86
CA GLY A 14 -5.31 11.67 3.41
C GLY A 14 -5.22 13.12 2.93
N ALA A 15 -5.58 14.08 3.77
CA ALA A 15 -5.46 15.52 3.48
C ALA A 15 -4.02 16.03 3.61
N ALA A 16 -3.16 15.39 4.40
CA ALA A 16 -1.73 15.71 4.47
C ALA A 16 -0.97 15.36 3.17
N LEU A 17 -1.56 14.56 2.28
CA LEU A 17 -1.04 14.28 0.93
C LEU A 17 -1.59 15.25 -0.15
N SER A 18 -2.31 16.30 0.29
CA SER A 18 -2.99 17.27 -0.57
C SER A 18 -2.52 18.73 -0.41
N THR A 19 -1.41 18.99 0.29
CA THR A 19 -0.70 20.27 0.10
C THR A 19 -0.01 20.22 -1.27
N GLY A 20 -0.81 20.48 -2.31
CA GLY A 20 -0.31 20.75 -3.65
C GLY A 20 0.71 21.87 -3.56
N CYS A 21 1.87 21.66 -4.18
CA CYS A 21 2.82 22.73 -4.42
C CYS A 21 2.12 23.76 -5.31
N THR A 22 1.66 24.86 -4.71
CA THR A 22 1.25 26.05 -5.46
C THR A 22 2.50 26.61 -6.13
N SER A 23 2.41 26.86 -7.43
CA SER A 23 3.46 27.48 -8.24
C SER A 23 3.58 28.98 -7.94
N ASP A 24 3.78 29.35 -6.68
CA ASP A 24 4.20 30.69 -6.32
C ASP A 24 5.71 30.68 -6.15
N ASN A 25 6.38 31.64 -6.80
CA ASN A 25 7.82 31.90 -6.78
C ASN A 25 8.34 32.34 -5.39
N ALA A 26 7.83 31.76 -4.31
CA ALA A 26 8.45 31.84 -3.01
C ALA A 26 9.66 30.92 -3.00
N THR A 27 10.85 31.48 -2.85
CA THR A 27 12.06 30.74 -2.49
C THR A 27 11.70 29.73 -1.40
N PRO A 28 11.82 28.40 -1.63
CA PRO A 28 11.33 27.43 -0.66
C PRO A 28 12.07 27.67 0.66
N THR A 29 11.36 28.22 1.65
CA THR A 29 11.91 28.29 2.99
C THR A 29 11.86 26.84 3.45
N ALA A 30 13.01 26.16 3.46
CA ALA A 30 13.08 24.77 3.85
C ALA A 30 12.41 24.62 5.23
N PRO A 31 11.24 23.94 5.32
CA PRO A 31 10.36 24.03 6.49
C PRO A 31 11.05 23.58 7.77
N GLY A 32 11.99 22.65 7.67
CA GLY A 32 12.68 22.07 8.82
C GLY A 32 13.71 22.98 9.48
N LYS A 33 14.32 23.95 8.78
CA LYS A 33 15.33 24.88 9.35
C LYS A 33 16.43 24.20 10.21
N GLY A 34 16.86 23.00 9.84
CA GLY A 34 17.85 22.18 10.55
C GLY A 34 17.31 21.46 11.80
N GLN A 35 16.00 21.44 12.02
CA GLN A 35 15.40 20.78 13.18
C GLN A 35 15.59 19.25 13.11
N PRO A 36 15.94 18.62 14.24
CA PRO A 36 15.90 17.17 14.36
C PRO A 36 14.51 16.62 14.06
N LEU A 37 14.42 15.55 13.27
CA LEU A 37 13.19 14.88 12.90
C LEU A 37 13.18 13.43 13.39
N ILE A 38 12.15 13.08 14.16
CA ILE A 38 11.76 11.70 14.43
C ILE A 38 10.50 11.43 13.62
N ASP A 39 10.61 10.58 12.60
CA ASP A 39 9.44 10.09 11.89
C ASP A 39 8.89 8.86 12.61
N ALA A 40 7.95 9.11 13.52
CA ALA A 40 7.26 8.10 14.29
C ALA A 40 6.25 7.28 13.46
N HIS A 41 6.00 7.68 12.20
CA HIS A 41 5.04 7.01 11.33
C HIS A 41 5.48 7.06 9.87
N CYS A 42 6.40 6.15 9.49
CA CYS A 42 6.78 5.96 8.10
C CYS A 42 6.44 4.57 7.56
N HIS A 43 6.31 4.49 6.25
CA HIS A 43 5.97 3.27 5.53
C HIS A 43 7.14 2.89 4.62
N LEU A 44 7.90 1.86 5.01
CA LEU A 44 9.01 1.33 4.23
C LEU A 44 8.74 -0.13 3.88
N PHE A 45 8.03 -0.32 2.77
CA PHE A 45 7.73 -1.61 2.19
C PHE A 45 7.81 -1.51 0.67
N ASN A 46 8.05 -2.65 0.03
CA ASN A 46 8.08 -2.75 -1.43
C ASN A 46 6.98 -3.71 -1.93
N ALA A 47 6.87 -3.93 -3.24
CA ALA A 47 5.78 -4.76 -3.79
C ALA A 47 5.77 -6.21 -3.28
N SER A 48 6.90 -6.73 -2.79
CA SER A 48 6.97 -8.10 -2.25
C SER A 48 6.33 -8.24 -0.86
N ASP A 49 6.10 -7.14 -0.15
CA ASP A 49 5.50 -7.10 1.19
C ASP A 49 3.96 -7.06 1.17
N LEU A 50 3.37 -6.80 0.00
CA LEU A 50 1.96 -6.51 -0.12
C LEU A 50 1.22 -7.61 -0.87
N PRO A 51 -0.01 -7.93 -0.45
CA PRO A 51 -0.97 -8.60 -1.29
C PRO A 51 -1.45 -7.61 -2.36
N THR A 52 -0.61 -7.30 -3.34
CA THR A 52 -0.81 -6.18 -4.27
C THR A 52 -2.19 -6.19 -4.91
N THR A 53 -2.69 -7.37 -5.30
CA THR A 53 -3.95 -7.48 -6.04
C THR A 53 -5.13 -7.00 -5.23
N ARG A 54 -5.26 -7.57 -4.03
CA ARG A 54 -6.35 -7.27 -3.09
C ARG A 54 -6.11 -5.95 -2.38
N PHE A 55 -4.87 -5.56 -2.13
CA PHE A 55 -4.52 -4.26 -1.57
C PHE A 55 -4.97 -3.13 -2.48
N LEU A 56 -4.60 -3.17 -3.77
CA LEU A 56 -5.04 -2.15 -4.73
C LEU A 56 -6.56 -2.17 -4.89
N ARG A 57 -7.14 -3.35 -5.10
CA ARG A 57 -8.59 -3.50 -5.27
C ARG A 57 -9.38 -2.99 -4.06
N GLN A 58 -8.99 -3.32 -2.84
CA GLN A 58 -9.78 -3.00 -1.65
C GLN A 58 -9.42 -1.64 -1.05
N VAL A 59 -8.13 -1.35 -0.91
CA VAL A 59 -7.66 -0.13 -0.22
C VAL A 59 -7.64 1.05 -1.17
N VAL A 60 -7.29 0.85 -2.44
CA VAL A 60 -7.25 1.94 -3.40
C VAL A 60 -8.61 2.10 -4.10
N PHE A 61 -9.30 1.01 -4.49
CA PHE A 61 -10.45 1.11 -5.39
C PHE A 61 -11.83 0.95 -4.73
N GLU A 62 -12.06 -0.07 -3.89
CA GLU A 62 -13.40 -0.38 -3.35
C GLU A 62 -13.81 0.45 -2.13
N ASN A 63 -12.88 0.82 -1.24
CA ASN A 63 -13.21 1.60 -0.03
C ASN A 63 -13.20 3.12 -0.23
N TYR A 64 -12.72 3.62 -1.38
CA TYR A 64 -12.65 5.04 -1.70
C TYR A 64 -13.07 5.40 -3.14
N PRO A 65 -14.12 4.80 -3.74
CA PRO A 65 -14.39 4.87 -5.18
C PRO A 65 -14.52 6.31 -5.70
N GLU A 66 -15.30 7.16 -5.03
CA GLU A 66 -15.43 8.57 -5.48
C GLU A 66 -14.13 9.38 -5.33
N GLN A 67 -13.22 8.99 -4.44
CA GLN A 67 -11.99 9.73 -4.18
C GLN A 67 -10.83 9.20 -5.02
N SER A 68 -10.59 7.89 -5.07
CA SER A 68 -9.43 7.34 -5.76
C SER A 68 -9.50 7.48 -7.28
N PHE A 69 -10.69 7.48 -7.87
CA PHE A 69 -10.85 7.59 -9.33
C PHE A 69 -10.75 9.03 -9.85
N HIS A 70 -11.28 10.02 -9.12
CA HIS A 70 -10.98 11.43 -9.38
C HIS A 70 -9.50 11.76 -9.10
N VAL A 71 -8.91 11.09 -8.11
CA VAL A 71 -7.52 11.34 -7.67
C VAL A 71 -6.49 10.76 -8.63
N MET A 72 -6.78 9.75 -9.46
CA MET A 72 -5.86 9.33 -10.54
C MET A 72 -6.04 10.10 -11.84
N GLY A 73 -7.08 10.94 -11.96
CA GLY A 73 -7.35 11.74 -13.16
C GLY A 73 -7.93 10.96 -14.35
N VAL A 74 -8.34 9.70 -14.15
CA VAL A 74 -9.02 8.86 -15.15
C VAL A 74 -10.51 8.92 -14.87
N TRP A 75 -11.29 9.51 -15.79
CA TRP A 75 -12.71 9.84 -15.55
C TRP A 75 -13.69 8.81 -16.12
N ASP A 76 -13.23 7.91 -17.00
CA ASP A 76 -14.08 6.91 -17.65
C ASP A 76 -13.99 5.54 -16.94
N PRO A 77 -15.11 4.99 -16.45
CA PRO A 77 -15.16 3.68 -15.77
C PRO A 77 -14.51 2.53 -16.55
N ASP A 78 -14.64 2.49 -17.87
CA ASP A 78 -14.09 1.41 -18.68
C ASP A 78 -12.55 1.56 -18.85
N ALA A 79 -12.04 2.79 -18.83
CA ALA A 79 -10.60 3.05 -18.85
C ALA A 79 -9.94 2.79 -17.48
N ILE A 80 -10.72 2.86 -16.39
CA ILE A 80 -10.25 2.57 -15.04
C ILE A 80 -9.84 1.10 -14.91
N ASP A 81 -10.62 0.16 -15.44
CA ASP A 81 -10.26 -1.27 -15.36
C ASP A 81 -8.90 -1.55 -16.01
N VAL A 82 -8.60 -0.88 -17.12
CA VAL A 82 -7.30 -0.96 -17.80
C VAL A 82 -6.19 -0.28 -16.99
N ALA A 83 -6.48 0.84 -16.32
CA ALA A 83 -5.55 1.49 -15.41
C ALA A 83 -5.23 0.62 -14.18
N ILE A 84 -6.22 -0.12 -13.66
CA ILE A 84 -6.04 -1.09 -12.57
C ILE A 84 -5.14 -2.22 -13.04
N GLU A 85 -5.36 -2.75 -14.25
CA GLU A 85 -4.51 -3.78 -14.85
C GLU A 85 -3.05 -3.30 -14.98
N LEU A 86 -2.84 -2.06 -15.44
CA LEU A 86 -1.50 -1.45 -15.46
C LEU A 86 -0.89 -1.36 -14.06
N ALA A 87 -1.64 -0.88 -13.07
CA ALA A 87 -1.15 -0.76 -11.69
C ALA A 87 -0.73 -2.13 -11.13
N LEU A 88 -1.55 -3.17 -11.35
CA LEU A 88 -1.24 -4.54 -10.96
C LEU A 88 0.01 -5.08 -11.64
N ARG A 89 0.24 -4.73 -12.91
CA ARG A 89 1.45 -5.10 -13.65
C ARG A 89 2.69 -4.42 -13.08
N LEU A 90 2.62 -3.12 -12.83
CA LEU A 90 3.76 -2.34 -12.32
C LEU A 90 4.11 -2.72 -10.87
N LEU A 91 3.10 -3.03 -10.06
CA LEU A 91 3.24 -3.42 -8.65
C LEU A 91 3.27 -4.93 -8.41
N GLY A 92 3.30 -5.74 -9.46
CA GLY A 92 3.28 -7.20 -9.33
C GLY A 92 4.40 -7.69 -8.41
N THR A 93 4.15 -8.72 -7.62
CA THR A 93 5.09 -9.22 -6.59
C THR A 93 6.46 -9.67 -7.12
N ASN A 94 6.60 -9.83 -8.44
CA ASN A 94 7.85 -10.16 -9.13
C ASN A 94 8.69 -8.94 -9.53
N THR A 95 8.19 -7.71 -9.37
CA THR A 95 8.88 -6.49 -9.80
C THR A 95 9.80 -5.91 -8.74
N ALA A 96 9.78 -6.45 -7.52
CA ALA A 96 10.56 -5.99 -6.38
C ALA A 96 11.37 -7.13 -5.72
N PRO A 97 12.51 -6.81 -5.10
CA PRO A 97 13.29 -7.80 -4.35
C PRO A 97 12.55 -8.31 -3.12
N ASP A 98 12.59 -9.62 -2.90
CA ASP A 98 12.18 -10.22 -1.63
C ASP A 98 13.20 -9.97 -0.50
N ALA A 99 12.81 -10.28 0.74
CA ALA A 99 13.70 -10.07 1.89
C ALA A 99 15.00 -10.89 1.79
N ASP A 100 14.98 -12.11 1.27
CA ASP A 100 16.20 -12.93 1.21
C ASP A 100 17.19 -12.37 0.18
N GLN A 101 16.70 -11.85 -0.97
CA GLN A 101 17.50 -11.09 -1.92
C GLN A 101 18.13 -9.86 -1.25
N GLU A 102 17.34 -9.07 -0.52
CA GLU A 102 17.83 -7.86 0.14
C GLU A 102 18.83 -8.17 1.27
N ILE A 103 18.60 -9.21 2.08
CA ILE A 103 19.53 -9.63 3.13
C ILE A 103 20.88 -10.05 2.53
N ARG A 104 20.89 -10.73 1.37
CA ARG A 104 22.15 -11.06 0.68
C ARG A 104 22.92 -9.83 0.24
N VAL A 105 22.22 -8.78 -0.19
CA VAL A 105 22.83 -7.48 -0.50
C VAL A 105 23.38 -6.81 0.76
N LEU A 106 22.57 -6.71 1.83
CA LEU A 106 22.95 -6.06 3.09
C LEU A 106 24.10 -6.79 3.82
N THR A 107 24.26 -8.08 3.57
CA THR A 107 25.38 -8.89 4.11
C THR A 107 26.58 -8.95 3.16
N ASN A 108 26.62 -8.12 2.11
CA ASN A 108 27.68 -8.07 1.10
C ASN A 108 27.97 -9.42 0.42
N LYS A 109 26.99 -10.32 0.36
CA LYS A 109 27.11 -11.63 -0.31
C LYS A 109 26.86 -11.53 -1.81
N VAL A 110 26.08 -10.54 -2.25
CA VAL A 110 25.70 -10.33 -3.64
C VAL A 110 25.67 -8.83 -3.95
N HIS A 111 26.03 -8.46 -5.19
CA HIS A 111 25.88 -7.09 -5.66
C HIS A 111 24.40 -6.74 -5.84
N PRO A 112 23.99 -5.51 -5.49
CA PRO A 112 22.61 -5.11 -5.60
C PRO A 112 22.17 -5.04 -7.07
N GLU A 113 20.99 -5.57 -7.36
CA GLU A 113 20.35 -5.41 -8.66
C GLU A 113 20.14 -3.93 -8.97
N ARG A 114 20.66 -3.50 -10.12
CA ARG A 114 20.69 -2.12 -10.60
C ARG A 114 19.33 -1.41 -10.57
N THR A 115 18.30 -2.08 -11.06
CA THR A 115 16.91 -1.58 -11.09
C THR A 115 16.30 -1.42 -9.70
N ALA A 116 16.68 -2.25 -8.72
CA ALA A 116 16.18 -2.15 -7.35
C ALA A 116 17.04 -1.25 -6.45
N ALA A 117 18.28 -0.97 -6.85
CA ALA A 117 19.25 -0.14 -6.12
C ALA A 117 19.16 1.36 -6.46
N ASN A 118 18.51 1.70 -7.56
CA ASN A 118 18.53 3.06 -8.11
C ASN A 118 17.15 3.46 -8.60
N ARG A 119 16.64 4.58 -8.04
CA ARG A 119 15.31 5.11 -8.35
C ARG A 119 15.11 5.40 -9.83
N GLU A 120 16.08 6.01 -10.51
CA GLU A 120 15.95 6.33 -11.93
C GLU A 120 15.89 5.06 -12.78
N GLN A 121 16.64 4.02 -12.39
CA GLN A 121 16.59 2.73 -13.10
C GLN A 121 15.28 1.97 -12.83
N ALA A 122 14.73 2.05 -11.61
CA ALA A 122 13.39 1.54 -11.30
C ALA A 122 12.30 2.24 -12.13
N ARG A 123 12.39 3.57 -12.22
CA ARG A 123 11.51 4.42 -13.03
C ARG A 123 11.61 4.05 -14.51
N GLN A 124 12.81 3.95 -15.06
CA GLN A 124 13.00 3.56 -16.45
C GLN A 124 12.46 2.16 -16.73
N ALA A 125 12.67 1.20 -15.83
CA ALA A 125 12.07 -0.12 -15.95
C ALA A 125 10.54 -0.07 -15.94
N ALA A 126 9.93 0.82 -15.14
CA ALA A 126 8.47 0.98 -15.09
C ALA A 126 7.92 1.62 -16.39
N ILE A 127 8.67 2.54 -16.99
CA ILE A 127 8.36 3.11 -18.32
C ILE A 127 8.39 2.02 -19.40
N GLU A 128 9.39 1.14 -19.39
CA GLU A 128 9.47 0.03 -20.34
C GLU A 128 8.33 -0.99 -20.15
N ASP A 129 7.98 -1.32 -18.90
CA ASP A 129 6.87 -2.22 -18.61
C ASP A 129 5.53 -1.63 -19.05
N MET A 130 5.33 -0.33 -18.84
CA MET A 130 4.16 0.41 -19.33
C MET A 130 4.11 0.42 -20.86
N ALA A 131 5.24 0.65 -21.55
CA ALA A 131 5.29 0.60 -23.00
C ALA A 131 4.89 -0.78 -23.54
N GLY A 132 5.40 -1.85 -22.92
CA GLY A 132 5.00 -3.22 -23.24
C GLY A 132 3.51 -3.47 -23.01
N PHE A 133 2.94 -2.91 -21.94
CA PHE A 133 1.51 -2.96 -21.66
C PHE A 133 0.67 -2.20 -22.70
N LEU A 134 1.07 -0.99 -23.10
CA LEU A 134 0.39 -0.22 -24.14
C LEU A 134 0.31 -0.99 -25.46
N LEU A 135 1.38 -1.68 -25.86
CA LEU A 135 1.39 -2.54 -27.05
C LEU A 135 0.47 -3.75 -26.92
N GLU A 136 0.32 -4.30 -25.72
CA GLU A 136 -0.57 -5.43 -25.44
C GLU A 136 -2.03 -5.01 -25.58
N ILE A 137 -2.43 -3.93 -24.91
CA ILE A 137 -3.81 -3.43 -24.97
C ILE A 137 -4.19 -2.93 -26.37
N ASP A 138 -3.24 -2.32 -27.11
CA ASP A 138 -3.41 -1.90 -28.50
C ASP A 138 -3.60 -3.09 -29.45
N ARG A 139 -3.01 -4.25 -29.14
CA ARG A 139 -3.28 -5.50 -29.86
C ARG A 139 -4.65 -6.08 -29.49
N ARG A 140 -5.01 -6.07 -28.19
CA ARG A 140 -6.30 -6.58 -27.71
C ARG A 140 -7.48 -5.77 -28.25
N SER A 141 -7.39 -4.44 -28.25
CA SER A 141 -8.43 -3.55 -28.76
C SER A 141 -8.69 -3.77 -30.24
N ARG A 142 -7.63 -3.96 -31.04
CA ARG A 142 -7.75 -4.31 -32.47
C ARG A 142 -8.34 -5.69 -32.72
N ASN A 143 -7.94 -6.69 -31.94
CA ASN A 143 -8.47 -8.04 -32.07
C ASN A 143 -9.94 -8.16 -31.63
N ARG A 144 -10.43 -7.21 -30.83
CA ARG A 144 -11.84 -7.05 -30.45
C ARG A 144 -12.67 -6.24 -31.46
N GLY A 145 -12.10 -5.93 -32.64
CA GLY A 145 -12.82 -5.34 -33.77
C GLY A 145 -14.15 -6.06 -34.08
N PRO A 146 -15.11 -5.35 -34.71
CA PRO A 146 -16.54 -5.51 -34.46
C PRO A 146 -16.95 -6.98 -34.52
N ALA A 147 -17.52 -7.47 -33.43
CA ALA A 147 -18.18 -8.77 -33.41
C ALA A 147 -19.04 -8.88 -34.66
N THR A 148 -18.80 -9.89 -35.47
CA THR A 148 -19.67 -10.30 -36.56
C THR A 148 -21.02 -10.74 -35.97
N MET A 149 -21.85 -9.77 -35.60
CA MET A 149 -23.26 -9.95 -35.33
C MET A 149 -23.96 -9.78 -36.67
N GLY A 150 -24.09 -10.89 -37.39
CA GLY A 150 -25.18 -11.02 -38.33
C GLY A 150 -26.48 -10.89 -37.53
N THR A 151 -27.19 -9.79 -37.72
CA THR A 151 -28.62 -9.70 -38.04
C THR A 151 -28.96 -8.22 -38.14
N ALA A 152 -29.46 -7.83 -39.31
CA ALA A 152 -30.01 -6.51 -39.56
C ALA A 152 -31.06 -6.13 -38.50
N GLY A 153 -30.90 -4.95 -37.92
CA GLY A 153 -31.85 -4.33 -37.00
C GLY A 153 -31.35 -2.95 -36.62
N GLU A 154 -31.97 -1.94 -37.22
CA GLU A 154 -31.69 -0.51 -37.05
C GLU A 154 -31.63 -0.10 -35.58
N HIS A 155 -30.45 0.34 -35.14
CA HIS A 155 -30.25 1.44 -34.20
C HIS A 155 -28.83 1.98 -34.43
N ASP A 156 -28.73 3.19 -35.01
CA ASP A 156 -27.50 3.97 -35.24
C ASP A 156 -26.84 4.41 -33.92
N ALA A 157 -26.36 3.46 -33.13
CA ALA A 157 -25.41 3.72 -32.08
C ALA A 157 -24.10 3.04 -32.47
N ALA A 158 -23.05 3.84 -32.69
CA ALA A 158 -21.70 3.30 -32.81
C ALA A 158 -21.45 2.33 -31.63
N PRO A 159 -20.84 1.15 -31.85
CA PRO A 159 -20.57 0.22 -30.77
C PRO A 159 -19.80 0.96 -29.66
N PRO A 160 -20.14 0.73 -28.37
CA PRO A 160 -19.49 1.41 -27.27
C PRO A 160 -17.98 1.21 -27.37
N GLU A 161 -17.24 2.31 -27.33
CA GLU A 161 -15.80 2.31 -27.43
C GLU A 161 -15.20 1.49 -26.28
N SER A 162 -14.30 0.54 -26.62
CA SER A 162 -13.72 -0.35 -25.61
C SER A 162 -12.90 0.45 -24.59
N GLY A 163 -12.92 0.03 -23.32
CA GLY A 163 -12.09 0.64 -22.26
C GLY A 163 -10.60 0.70 -22.61
N GLU A 164 -10.11 -0.25 -23.40
CA GLU A 164 -8.74 -0.27 -23.94
C GLU A 164 -8.47 0.90 -24.88
N THR A 165 -9.40 1.20 -25.79
CA THR A 165 -9.30 2.36 -26.69
C THR A 165 -9.32 3.66 -25.91
N LYS A 166 -10.27 3.81 -24.98
CA LYS A 166 -10.38 4.99 -24.12
C LYS A 166 -9.12 5.23 -23.28
N PHE A 167 -8.55 4.16 -22.73
CA PHE A 167 -7.29 4.24 -21.97
C PHE A 167 -6.10 4.62 -22.87
N LEU A 168 -6.01 4.04 -24.07
CA LEU A 168 -4.98 4.41 -25.05
C LEU A 168 -5.08 5.89 -25.44
N ASP A 169 -6.29 6.39 -25.69
CA ASP A 169 -6.52 7.80 -26.01
C ASP A 169 -6.14 8.72 -24.85
N PHE A 170 -6.46 8.34 -23.61
CA PHE A 170 -6.01 9.07 -22.42
C PHE A 170 -4.48 9.16 -22.33
N VAL A 171 -3.77 8.04 -22.46
CA VAL A 171 -2.31 7.99 -22.30
C VAL A 171 -1.57 8.60 -23.48
N ILE A 172 -2.02 8.38 -24.71
CA ILE A 172 -1.33 8.80 -25.94
C ILE A 172 -1.76 10.21 -26.35
N GLY A 173 -3.06 10.51 -26.28
CA GLY A 173 -3.66 11.79 -26.65
C GLY A 173 -3.36 12.90 -25.63
N GLY A 174 -3.04 12.54 -24.39
CA GLY A 174 -2.58 13.47 -23.35
C GLY A 174 -3.70 14.30 -22.71
N LYS A 175 -4.95 14.16 -23.15
CA LYS A 175 -6.15 14.73 -22.53
C LYS A 175 -7.33 13.75 -22.62
N PRO A 176 -8.23 13.71 -21.63
CA PRO A 176 -9.50 13.01 -21.76
C PRO A 176 -10.28 13.53 -22.98
N GLY A 177 -10.67 12.63 -23.89
CA GLY A 177 -11.48 12.96 -25.08
C GLY A 177 -10.70 13.39 -26.33
N THR A 178 -9.37 13.44 -26.30
CA THR A 178 -8.57 13.60 -27.52
C THR A 178 -8.24 12.23 -28.11
N ALA A 179 -8.89 11.90 -29.23
CA ALA A 179 -8.64 10.66 -29.95
C ALA A 179 -7.20 10.61 -30.49
N ARG A 180 -6.60 9.42 -30.47
CA ARG A 180 -5.32 9.16 -31.11
C ARG A 180 -5.42 9.48 -32.61
N ALA A 181 -4.61 10.43 -33.07
CA ALA A 181 -4.60 10.90 -34.47
C ALA A 181 -4.35 9.80 -35.53
N SER A 182 -3.84 8.63 -35.12
CA SER A 182 -3.63 7.45 -35.98
C SER A 182 -4.11 6.18 -35.29
N ALA A 183 -5.41 6.09 -35.00
CA ALA A 183 -6.05 4.85 -34.52
C ALA A 183 -6.03 3.70 -35.57
N VAL A 184 -5.66 4.01 -36.82
CA VAL A 184 -5.63 3.07 -37.95
C VAL A 184 -4.35 2.22 -37.99
N ALA A 185 -3.20 2.76 -37.54
CA ALA A 185 -1.92 2.07 -37.59
C ALA A 185 -1.57 1.40 -36.24
N PRO A 186 -0.90 0.23 -36.24
CA PRO A 186 -0.40 -0.40 -35.03
C PRO A 186 0.53 0.53 -34.23
N LEU A 187 0.36 0.56 -32.90
CA LEU A 187 1.30 1.28 -32.03
C LEU A 187 2.68 0.62 -32.14
N THR A 188 3.69 1.43 -32.44
CA THR A 188 5.08 0.98 -32.45
C THR A 188 5.68 1.04 -31.05
N MET A 189 6.74 0.26 -30.80
CA MET A 189 7.45 0.30 -29.51
C MET A 189 8.00 1.70 -29.18
N ASN A 190 8.46 2.45 -30.19
CA ASN A 190 8.98 3.81 -29.98
C ASN A 190 7.88 4.79 -29.57
N GLU A 191 6.69 4.70 -30.18
CA GLU A 191 5.53 5.50 -29.78
C GLU A 191 5.04 5.12 -28.38
N ALA A 192 4.99 3.82 -28.06
CA ALA A 192 4.62 3.34 -26.73
C ALA A 192 5.58 3.82 -25.64
N ARG A 193 6.89 3.81 -25.90
CA ARG A 193 7.91 4.37 -25.00
C ARG A 193 7.76 5.87 -24.82
N ALA A 194 7.57 6.62 -25.91
CA ALA A 194 7.38 8.06 -25.84
C ALA A 194 6.10 8.45 -25.07
N ALA A 195 5.00 7.71 -25.28
CA ALA A 195 3.76 7.88 -24.53
C ALA A 195 3.94 7.56 -23.04
N SER A 196 4.60 6.44 -22.73
CA SER A 196 4.89 6.04 -21.35
C SER A 196 5.79 7.05 -20.64
N ALA A 197 6.86 7.52 -21.28
CA ALA A 197 7.75 8.54 -20.71
C ALA A 197 7.00 9.86 -20.42
N ARG A 198 6.14 10.33 -21.33
CA ARG A 198 5.25 11.48 -21.07
C ARG A 198 4.29 11.22 -19.92
N ALA A 199 3.73 10.01 -19.83
CA ALA A 199 2.79 9.67 -18.76
C ALA A 199 3.41 9.82 -17.36
N PHE A 200 4.71 9.61 -17.21
CA PHE A 200 5.45 9.83 -15.96
C PHE A 200 5.76 11.31 -15.65
N VAL A 201 5.47 12.25 -16.56
CA VAL A 201 5.81 13.67 -16.41
C VAL A 201 4.57 14.57 -16.47
N ASP A 202 3.69 14.36 -17.46
CA ASP A 202 2.75 15.38 -17.92
C ASP A 202 1.25 15.01 -17.76
N LEU A 203 0.93 13.92 -17.04
CA LEU A 203 -0.46 13.47 -16.81
C LEU A 203 -0.96 13.78 -15.39
N GLY A 204 -0.37 14.79 -14.75
CA GLY A 204 -0.79 15.30 -13.45
C GLY A 204 -0.77 14.21 -12.37
N MET A 205 -1.94 13.89 -11.81
CA MET A 205 -2.01 12.92 -10.72
C MET A 205 -1.68 11.49 -11.15
N PHE A 206 -1.99 11.11 -12.40
CA PHE A 206 -1.60 9.80 -12.93
C PHE A 206 -0.08 9.62 -12.91
N SER A 207 0.67 10.65 -13.31
CA SER A 207 2.13 10.69 -13.21
C SER A 207 2.63 10.48 -11.78
N ARG A 208 1.95 11.07 -10.79
CA ARG A 208 2.28 10.89 -9.37
C ARG A 208 2.13 9.45 -8.91
N TYR A 209 1.08 8.74 -9.34
CA TYR A 209 0.90 7.32 -9.03
C TYR A 209 1.91 6.43 -9.75
N LEU A 210 2.22 6.72 -11.00
CA LEU A 210 3.27 6.00 -11.75
C LEU A 210 4.65 6.15 -11.09
N GLU A 211 5.01 7.37 -10.69
CA GLU A 211 6.21 7.64 -9.90
C GLU A 211 6.19 6.87 -8.57
N TRP A 212 5.08 6.89 -7.85
CA TRP A 212 4.92 6.15 -6.61
C TRP A 212 5.06 4.63 -6.82
N PHE A 213 4.45 4.07 -7.88
CA PHE A 213 4.58 2.66 -8.24
C PHE A 213 6.02 2.25 -8.51
N SER A 214 6.82 3.14 -9.11
CA SER A 214 8.25 2.86 -9.34
C SER A 214 9.05 2.67 -8.04
N LEU A 215 8.64 3.31 -6.93
CA LEU A 215 9.31 3.16 -5.64
C LEU A 215 9.13 1.76 -5.05
N PHE A 216 8.00 1.10 -5.32
CA PHE A 216 7.74 -0.26 -4.86
C PHE A 216 8.67 -1.32 -5.44
N ARG A 217 9.46 -0.96 -6.45
CA ARG A 217 10.42 -1.86 -7.10
C ARG A 217 11.78 -1.86 -6.42
N LEU A 218 11.99 -0.94 -5.47
CA LEU A 218 13.27 -0.73 -4.81
C LEU A 218 13.48 -1.68 -3.64
N TYR A 219 14.74 -1.84 -3.24
CA TYR A 219 15.07 -2.38 -1.93
C TYR A 219 14.57 -1.46 -0.81
N ARG A 220 14.19 -2.03 0.34
CA ARG A 220 13.71 -1.24 1.50
C ARG A 220 14.78 -0.31 2.03
N HIS A 221 16.05 -0.72 2.04
CA HIS A 221 17.15 0.15 2.45
C HIS A 221 17.38 1.34 1.51
N VAL A 222 17.03 1.21 0.23
CA VAL A 222 17.06 2.33 -0.72
C VAL A 222 15.89 3.28 -0.45
N LEU A 223 14.72 2.75 -0.08
CA LEU A 223 13.59 3.57 0.36
C LEU A 223 13.90 4.34 1.65
N VAL A 224 14.62 3.74 2.61
CA VAL A 224 15.17 4.46 3.77
C VAL A 224 16.02 5.64 3.31
N ASP A 225 17.00 5.39 2.44
CA ASP A 225 17.94 6.42 2.00
C ASP A 225 17.21 7.55 1.24
N GLN A 226 16.18 7.20 0.45
CA GLN A 226 15.32 8.18 -0.22
C GLN A 226 14.52 9.03 0.77
N LEU A 227 13.89 8.43 1.79
CA LEU A 227 13.13 9.16 2.80
C LEU A 227 14.04 10.13 3.59
N VAL A 228 15.26 9.70 3.92
CA VAL A 228 16.27 10.55 4.56
C VAL A 228 16.66 11.71 3.66
N ALA A 229 16.93 11.45 2.38
CA ALA A 229 17.26 12.51 1.42
C ALA A 229 16.11 13.50 1.26
N ASP A 230 14.86 13.04 1.25
CA ASP A 230 13.67 13.88 1.11
C ASP A 230 13.45 14.78 2.32
N ALA A 231 13.64 14.25 3.52
CA ALA A 231 13.58 15.03 4.76
C ALA A 231 14.71 16.08 4.83
N ARG A 232 15.94 15.72 4.44
CA ARG A 232 17.06 16.66 4.34
C ARG A 232 16.82 17.77 3.32
N ARG A 233 16.24 17.45 2.15
CA ARG A 233 15.83 18.46 1.15
C ARG A 233 14.77 19.42 1.69
N GLN A 234 13.94 18.98 2.62
CA GLN A 234 12.97 19.81 3.34
C GLN A 234 13.61 20.58 4.52
N GLY A 235 14.93 20.46 4.70
CA GLY A 235 15.68 21.14 5.76
C GLY A 235 15.53 20.51 7.13
N PHE A 236 15.12 19.25 7.24
CA PHE A 236 15.15 18.52 8.51
C PHE A 236 16.46 17.73 8.66
N GLU A 237 16.83 17.43 9.90
CA GLU A 237 17.88 16.47 10.23
C GLU A 237 17.24 15.18 10.78
N PRO A 238 17.04 14.13 9.96
CA PRO A 238 16.48 12.88 10.44
C PRO A 238 17.40 12.24 11.48
N VAL A 239 16.87 12.00 12.67
CA VAL A 239 17.60 11.29 13.75
C VAL A 239 17.05 9.89 13.99
N MET A 240 15.76 9.68 13.70
CA MET A 240 15.13 8.37 13.85
C MET A 240 13.96 8.20 12.89
N LEU A 241 13.85 7.02 12.29
CA LEU A 241 12.71 6.57 11.50
C LEU A 241 12.11 5.33 12.16
N THR A 242 10.79 5.25 12.26
CA THR A 242 10.11 4.05 12.78
C THR A 242 9.17 3.42 11.77
N PRO A 243 9.68 2.55 10.88
CA PRO A 243 8.88 1.95 9.83
C PRO A 243 7.79 1.04 10.38
N LEU A 244 6.57 1.26 9.91
CA LEU A 244 5.43 0.41 10.21
C LEU A 244 5.32 -0.72 9.19
N LEU A 245 5.74 -1.93 9.58
CA LEU A 245 5.61 -3.11 8.74
C LEU A 245 4.14 -3.41 8.45
N VAL A 246 3.89 -4.03 7.30
CA VAL A 246 2.55 -4.30 6.81
C VAL A 246 2.18 -5.77 7.03
N ASP A 247 1.05 -5.99 7.70
CA ASP A 247 0.51 -7.32 8.00
C ASP A 247 -0.99 -7.35 7.60
N TYR A 248 -1.26 -7.59 6.32
CA TYR A 248 -2.61 -7.59 5.75
C TYR A 248 -2.98 -8.88 4.98
N ASP A 249 -2.07 -9.85 4.87
CA ASP A 249 -2.28 -11.04 4.02
C ASP A 249 -3.52 -11.83 4.41
N GLU A 250 -3.80 -12.03 5.70
CA GLU A 250 -4.99 -12.76 6.15
C GLU A 250 -6.28 -11.96 5.98
N TRP A 251 -6.26 -10.65 6.22
CA TRP A 251 -7.43 -9.80 5.98
C TRP A 251 -7.78 -9.68 4.50
N LEU A 252 -6.77 -9.71 3.63
CA LEU A 252 -6.92 -9.56 2.19
C LEU A 252 -7.03 -10.90 1.44
N PHE A 253 -6.82 -12.02 2.14
CA PHE A 253 -6.87 -13.39 1.59
C PHE A 253 -5.93 -13.59 0.39
N GLU A 254 -4.76 -12.98 0.46
CA GLU A 254 -3.72 -13.08 -0.56
C GLU A 254 -2.37 -13.14 0.14
N ASP A 255 -1.59 -14.16 -0.19
CA ASP A 255 -0.27 -14.34 0.39
C ASP A 255 0.73 -13.33 -0.21
N VAL A 256 1.66 -12.93 0.63
CA VAL A 256 2.76 -12.04 0.26
C VAL A 256 3.98 -12.85 -0.15
N ARG A 257 4.78 -12.31 -1.06
CA ARG A 257 6.05 -12.94 -1.47
C ARG A 257 7.07 -12.93 -0.32
N THR A 258 7.09 -11.86 0.47
CA THR A 258 7.94 -11.73 1.66
C THR A 258 7.09 -11.86 2.93
N PRO A 259 7.09 -13.02 3.61
CA PRO A 259 6.35 -13.20 4.86
C PRO A 259 6.81 -12.25 5.96
N LEU A 260 5.92 -11.89 6.89
CA LEU A 260 6.20 -10.90 7.95
C LEU A 260 7.47 -11.20 8.77
N ALA A 261 7.75 -12.47 9.06
CA ALA A 261 8.98 -12.85 9.78
C ALA A 261 10.25 -12.49 9.00
N LYS A 262 10.21 -12.59 7.66
CA LYS A 262 11.31 -12.18 6.79
C LYS A 262 11.38 -10.67 6.60
N GLN A 263 10.25 -9.97 6.62
CA GLN A 263 10.21 -8.51 6.69
C GLN A 263 10.90 -8.00 7.98
N MET A 264 10.66 -8.68 9.11
CA MET A 264 11.33 -8.39 10.37
C MET A 264 12.85 -8.58 10.27
N GLU A 265 13.31 -9.71 9.70
CA GLU A 265 14.75 -9.98 9.51
C GLU A 265 15.43 -8.91 8.65
N VAL A 266 14.85 -8.53 7.51
CA VAL A 266 15.48 -7.51 6.65
C VAL A 266 15.56 -6.14 7.36
N MET A 267 14.53 -5.77 8.12
CA MET A 267 14.53 -4.51 8.88
C MET A 267 15.57 -4.48 10.00
N ASP A 268 15.88 -5.63 10.60
CA ASP A 268 17.00 -5.77 11.55
C ASP A 268 18.36 -5.60 10.86
N TYR A 269 18.56 -6.12 9.65
CA TYR A 269 19.79 -5.80 8.90
C TYR A 269 19.86 -4.32 8.52
N ILE A 270 18.73 -3.70 8.20
CA ILE A 270 18.66 -2.27 7.88
C ILE A 270 19.01 -1.41 9.10
N SER A 271 18.51 -1.75 10.29
CA SER A 271 18.77 -1.01 11.53
C SER A 271 20.25 -1.02 11.94
N ARG A 272 20.99 -2.07 11.54
CA ARG A 272 22.42 -2.26 11.83
C ARG A 272 23.35 -1.64 10.78
N ARG A 273 22.82 -0.98 9.74
CA ARG A 273 23.65 -0.31 8.73
C ARG A 273 24.48 0.80 9.37
N SER A 274 25.80 0.76 9.17
CA SER A 274 26.72 1.80 9.64
C SER A 274 26.67 3.07 8.78
N GLY A 275 27.27 4.16 9.29
CA GLY A 275 27.42 5.44 8.59
C GLY A 275 26.60 6.56 9.22
N ASP A 276 26.68 7.74 8.62
CA ASP A 276 25.89 8.92 9.01
C ASP A 276 24.44 8.78 8.55
N ARG A 277 23.66 8.00 9.32
CA ARG A 277 22.26 7.66 9.05
C ARG A 277 21.44 7.78 10.34
N PRO A 278 20.14 8.12 10.26
CA PRO A 278 19.26 8.04 11.42
C PRO A 278 19.15 6.61 11.93
N ALA A 279 18.78 6.48 13.21
CA ALA A 279 18.35 5.20 13.76
C ALA A 279 17.09 4.71 13.02
N VAL A 280 17.01 3.41 12.70
CA VAL A 280 15.84 2.82 12.05
C VAL A 280 15.32 1.67 12.91
N HIS A 281 14.17 1.85 13.56
CA HIS A 281 13.58 0.82 14.42
C HIS A 281 12.10 0.62 14.09
N GLY A 282 11.75 -0.57 13.62
CA GLY A 282 10.40 -0.82 13.13
C GLY A 282 9.33 -0.96 14.24
N TYR A 283 8.08 -0.84 13.80
CA TYR A 283 6.91 -1.42 14.47
C TYR A 283 6.51 -2.69 13.72
N ILE A 284 6.43 -3.81 14.43
CA ILE A 284 6.04 -5.09 13.82
C ILE A 284 4.53 -5.09 13.61
N GLY A 285 4.09 -5.41 12.40
CA GLY A 285 2.67 -5.61 12.13
C GLY A 285 2.13 -6.77 12.97
N PHE A 286 0.92 -6.61 13.48
CA PHE A 286 0.23 -7.71 14.16
C PHE A 286 -1.22 -7.78 13.69
N ASP A 287 -1.48 -8.81 12.90
CA ASP A 287 -2.81 -9.24 12.52
C ASP A 287 -3.36 -10.28 13.52
N PRO A 288 -4.41 -9.94 14.30
CA PRO A 288 -5.07 -10.91 15.17
C PRO A 288 -5.68 -12.10 14.44
N LEU A 289 -6.12 -11.93 13.18
CA LEU A 289 -6.69 -13.01 12.37
C LEU A 289 -5.63 -14.06 12.02
N ARG A 290 -4.39 -13.63 11.76
CA ARG A 290 -3.24 -14.51 11.56
C ARG A 290 -2.96 -15.38 12.79
N GLU A 291 -2.99 -14.80 13.99
CA GLU A 291 -2.81 -15.57 15.23
C GLU A 291 -3.94 -16.59 15.43
N VAL A 292 -5.19 -16.20 15.13
CA VAL A 292 -6.35 -17.09 15.23
C VAL A 292 -6.25 -18.23 14.21
N ALA A 293 -5.88 -17.95 12.97
CA ALA A 293 -5.70 -18.95 11.93
C ALA A 293 -4.58 -19.95 12.28
N PHE A 294 -3.47 -19.47 12.86
CA PHE A 294 -2.39 -20.31 13.37
C PHE A 294 -2.87 -21.23 14.50
N ARG A 295 -3.52 -20.68 15.54
CA ARG A 295 -4.02 -21.48 16.68
C ARG A 295 -5.06 -22.52 16.30
N ALA A 296 -5.86 -22.22 15.28
CA ALA A 296 -6.84 -23.14 14.72
C ALA A 296 -6.23 -24.16 13.75
N ASN A 297 -4.92 -24.13 13.52
CA ASN A 297 -4.19 -24.96 12.55
C ASN A 297 -4.78 -24.87 11.13
N ILE A 298 -5.28 -23.69 10.76
CA ILE A 298 -5.86 -23.41 9.43
C ILE A 298 -4.77 -22.92 8.47
N LYS A 299 -3.92 -22.00 8.93
CA LYS A 299 -2.89 -21.36 8.12
C LYS A 299 -1.76 -20.82 9.00
N GLY A 300 -0.56 -20.77 8.43
CA GLY A 300 0.65 -20.27 9.08
C GLY A 300 1.37 -21.36 9.85
N THR A 301 2.71 -21.34 9.80
CA THR A 301 3.58 -22.27 10.52
C THR A 301 4.17 -21.67 11.80
N VAL A 302 3.98 -20.36 12.00
CA VAL A 302 4.53 -19.60 13.13
C VAL A 302 3.45 -18.67 13.67
N SER A 303 3.33 -18.61 15.00
CA SER A 303 2.47 -17.66 15.71
C SER A 303 2.89 -16.22 15.43
N SER A 304 1.92 -15.35 15.16
CA SER A 304 2.20 -13.92 14.97
C SER A 304 2.58 -13.24 16.29
N LEU A 305 2.11 -13.76 17.44
CA LEU A 305 2.61 -13.33 18.75
C LEU A 305 4.08 -13.72 18.97
N VAL A 306 4.49 -14.90 18.54
CA VAL A 306 5.91 -15.32 18.61
C VAL A 306 6.77 -14.42 17.72
N THR A 307 6.33 -14.13 16.50
CA THR A 307 7.03 -13.19 15.60
C THR A 307 7.11 -11.80 16.22
N ALA A 308 6.02 -11.27 16.80
CA ALA A 308 6.02 -9.97 17.45
C ALA A 308 6.96 -9.92 18.66
N ARG A 309 6.98 -10.99 19.48
CA ARG A 309 7.91 -11.08 20.61
C ARG A 309 9.35 -11.04 20.13
N ARG A 310 9.71 -11.84 19.13
CA ARG A 310 11.07 -11.86 18.55
C ARG A 310 11.45 -10.50 17.98
N ALA A 311 10.54 -9.81 17.30
CA ALA A 311 10.80 -8.47 16.80
C ALA A 311 11.27 -7.52 17.91
N LEU A 312 10.58 -7.53 19.05
CA LEU A 312 10.88 -6.68 20.20
C LEU A 312 12.15 -7.12 20.95
N THR A 313 12.34 -8.42 21.16
CA THR A 313 13.41 -8.93 22.05
C THR A 313 14.72 -9.24 21.34
N GLU A 314 14.69 -9.54 20.03
CA GLU A 314 15.84 -10.03 19.26
C GLU A 314 16.24 -9.07 18.13
N HIS A 315 15.29 -8.33 17.56
CA HIS A 315 15.49 -7.53 16.34
C HIS A 315 15.39 -6.00 16.56
N GLY A 316 15.26 -5.55 17.81
CA GLY A 316 15.32 -4.13 18.18
C GLY A 316 14.14 -3.30 17.70
N PHE A 317 12.96 -3.90 17.50
CA PHE A 317 11.74 -3.16 17.20
C PHE A 317 11.25 -2.39 18.43
N VAL A 318 10.66 -1.22 18.20
CA VAL A 318 10.21 -0.30 19.27
C VAL A 318 8.75 -0.49 19.65
N GLY A 319 7.99 -1.30 18.91
CA GLY A 319 6.62 -1.59 19.26
C GLY A 319 5.90 -2.50 18.27
N VAL A 320 4.59 -2.61 18.49
CA VAL A 320 3.67 -3.44 17.70
C VAL A 320 2.59 -2.55 17.10
N LYS A 321 2.36 -2.70 15.79
CA LYS A 321 1.25 -2.07 15.07
C LYS A 321 0.08 -3.05 15.01
N LEU A 322 -0.94 -2.82 15.82
CA LEU A 322 -2.15 -3.65 15.87
C LEU A 322 -3.08 -3.31 14.71
N TYR A 323 -3.41 -4.31 13.89
CA TYR A 323 -4.47 -4.19 12.89
C TYR A 323 -5.83 -4.43 13.54
N PRO A 324 -6.78 -3.48 13.45
CA PRO A 324 -8.10 -3.68 14.01
C PRO A 324 -8.82 -4.80 13.24
N PRO A 325 -9.75 -5.53 13.88
CA PRO A 325 -10.56 -6.50 13.18
C PRO A 325 -11.30 -5.80 12.03
N TRP A 326 -11.05 -6.22 10.79
CA TRP A 326 -11.81 -5.74 9.64
C TRP A 326 -13.18 -6.43 9.60
N ALA A 327 -13.97 -6.22 10.65
CA ALA A 327 -15.25 -6.89 10.83
C ALA A 327 -16.34 -6.36 9.88
N SER A 328 -16.16 -5.17 9.32
CA SER A 328 -17.19 -4.43 8.57
C SER A 328 -17.07 -4.45 7.05
N VAL A 329 -16.07 -5.12 6.45
CA VAL A 329 -16.00 -5.25 4.99
C VAL A 329 -16.22 -6.70 4.58
N HIS A 330 -17.27 -6.87 3.78
CA HIS A 330 -17.87 -8.08 3.20
C HIS A 330 -18.79 -8.97 4.06
N PRO A 331 -20.12 -8.84 3.83
CA PRO A 331 -21.13 -9.85 4.12
C PRO A 331 -21.19 -11.01 3.11
N ALA A 332 -20.49 -10.93 1.97
CA ALA A 332 -20.85 -11.72 0.77
C ALA A 332 -19.81 -12.75 0.27
N THR A 333 -18.62 -12.84 0.86
CA THR A 333 -17.67 -13.92 0.52
C THR A 333 -17.65 -14.95 1.63
N THR A 334 -17.90 -16.21 1.26
CA THR A 334 -17.66 -17.40 2.09
C THR A 334 -16.18 -17.48 2.42
N ASN A 335 -15.77 -16.74 3.45
CA ASN A 335 -14.42 -16.74 3.96
C ASN A 335 -14.13 -18.15 4.52
N PRO A 336 -13.15 -18.89 3.95
CA PRO A 336 -12.82 -20.24 4.40
C PRO A 336 -12.26 -20.27 5.82
N ILE A 337 -11.59 -19.22 6.29
CA ILE A 337 -11.17 -19.06 7.70
C ILE A 337 -12.39 -18.81 8.59
N ARG A 338 -13.36 -17.96 8.22
CA ARG A 338 -14.63 -17.82 8.96
C ARG A 338 -15.44 -19.12 8.95
N SER A 339 -15.45 -19.85 7.84
CA SER A 339 -16.15 -21.13 7.69
C SER A 339 -15.48 -22.22 8.52
N ALA A 340 -14.16 -22.30 8.50
CA ALA A 340 -13.36 -23.22 9.30
C ALA A 340 -13.39 -22.86 10.79
N LEU A 341 -13.36 -21.58 11.16
CA LEU A 341 -13.60 -21.14 12.54
C LEU A 341 -15.01 -21.49 13.00
N LYS A 342 -16.04 -21.27 12.16
CA LYS A 342 -17.41 -21.70 12.47
C LYS A 342 -17.52 -23.22 12.62
N LYS A 343 -16.82 -24.00 11.81
CA LYS A 343 -16.80 -25.48 11.90
C LYS A 343 -16.01 -25.98 13.11
N GLY A 344 -14.85 -25.38 13.41
CA GLY A 344 -14.00 -25.73 14.55
C GLY A 344 -14.60 -25.36 15.91
N LEU A 345 -15.33 -24.24 15.98
CA LEU A 345 -16.13 -23.87 17.16
C LEU A 345 -17.39 -24.75 17.32
N ALA A 346 -17.94 -25.28 16.22
CA ALA A 346 -19.10 -26.17 16.27
C ALA A 346 -18.74 -27.63 16.64
N SER A 347 -17.47 -28.02 16.53
CA SER A 347 -16.99 -29.36 16.87
C SER A 347 -16.57 -29.55 18.33
N ASP A 348 -16.71 -28.52 19.18
CA ASP A 348 -16.50 -28.61 20.62
C ASP A 348 -17.86 -28.75 21.35
N PRO A 349 -18.25 -29.97 21.79
CA PRO A 349 -19.55 -30.21 22.42
C PRO A 349 -19.68 -29.59 23.81
N THR A 350 -18.65 -28.90 24.32
CA THR A 350 -18.73 -28.18 25.62
C THR A 350 -19.09 -26.70 25.50
N SER A 351 -19.26 -26.15 24.29
CA SER A 351 -19.46 -24.71 24.08
C SER A 351 -20.85 -24.29 23.58
N SER A 352 -21.93 -24.99 23.96
CA SER A 352 -23.29 -24.50 23.72
C SER A 352 -23.69 -23.40 24.73
N SER A 353 -23.11 -22.20 24.60
CA SER A 353 -23.61 -20.89 25.06
C SER A 353 -22.46 -19.90 25.33
N THR A 354 -21.73 -19.52 24.28
CA THR A 354 -20.91 -18.29 24.37
C THR A 354 -21.17 -17.44 23.13
N ARG A 355 -22.16 -16.54 23.25
CA ARG A 355 -22.23 -15.36 22.38
C ARG A 355 -20.89 -14.64 22.46
N LEU A 356 -20.38 -14.16 21.34
CA LEU A 356 -19.24 -13.25 21.26
C LEU A 356 -19.48 -12.04 22.22
N SER A 357 -18.92 -12.10 23.42
CA SER A 357 -18.86 -11.00 24.38
C SER A 357 -17.42 -10.83 24.87
N ILE A 358 -16.48 -10.77 23.94
CA ILE A 358 -15.13 -10.27 24.20
C ILE A 358 -15.18 -8.77 23.90
N PHE A 359 -15.73 -7.99 24.84
CA PHE A 359 -15.59 -6.53 25.04
C PHE A 359 -16.76 -6.02 25.90
N HIS A 360 -16.98 -6.60 27.08
CA HIS A 360 -17.61 -5.92 28.23
C HIS A 360 -17.45 -6.81 29.47
N ARG A 361 -16.48 -6.51 30.33
CA ARG A 361 -16.59 -6.84 31.75
C ARG A 361 -16.88 -5.52 32.47
N PRO A 362 -18.03 -5.37 33.16
CA PRO A 362 -18.17 -4.28 34.12
C PRO A 362 -17.24 -4.60 35.31
N GLY A 363 -16.40 -3.66 35.69
CA GLY A 363 -15.62 -3.76 36.93
C GLY A 363 -16.53 -3.85 38.16
N PRO A 364 -16.06 -4.44 39.27
CA PRO A 364 -16.85 -4.52 40.49
C PRO A 364 -17.10 -3.11 41.04
N ARG A 365 -18.38 -2.83 41.35
CA ARG A 365 -18.83 -1.62 42.04
C ARG A 365 -18.18 -1.56 43.43
N MET A 366 -17.32 -0.58 43.67
CA MET A 366 -16.96 -0.18 45.04
C MET A 366 -18.14 0.58 45.64
N THR A 367 -18.67 0.06 46.74
CA THR A 367 -19.60 0.73 47.64
C THR A 367 -18.91 1.89 48.35
N ALA A 368 -19.54 3.06 48.33
CA ALA A 368 -19.11 4.25 49.03
C ALA A 368 -19.17 4.08 50.56
N ALA A 369 -18.09 4.46 51.25
CA ALA A 369 -18.10 4.77 52.68
C ALA A 369 -17.38 6.10 52.93
N ARG A 370 -18.19 7.07 53.38
CA ARG A 370 -17.96 8.32 54.13
C ARG A 370 -16.54 8.82 54.42
N SER A 371 -16.33 10.07 53.97
CA SER A 371 -15.81 11.26 54.68
C SER A 371 -14.81 11.10 55.83
N HIS A 372 -13.62 11.68 55.66
CA HIS A 372 -13.03 12.58 56.66
C HIS A 372 -12.15 13.64 55.98
N ASP A 373 -12.38 14.88 56.39
CA ASP A 373 -11.60 16.09 56.10
C ASP A 373 -10.13 15.92 56.50
N TYR A 374 -9.22 16.64 55.82
CA TYR A 374 -8.28 17.56 56.48
C TYR A 374 -7.58 18.44 55.43
N ASN A 375 -8.01 19.70 55.40
CA ASN A 375 -7.21 20.85 54.99
C ASN A 375 -6.00 20.96 55.94
N THR A 376 -4.79 21.19 55.41
CA THR A 376 -3.84 22.22 55.86
C THR A 376 -2.54 22.15 55.06
N ALA A 377 -2.16 23.27 54.46
CA ALA A 377 -0.78 23.61 54.12
C ALA A 377 0.06 23.80 55.41
N PRO A 378 1.39 23.88 55.29
CA PRO A 378 1.96 25.19 55.59
C PRO A 378 3.14 25.61 54.70
N THR A 379 3.21 26.92 54.54
CA THR A 379 4.40 27.74 54.30
C THR A 379 5.44 27.59 55.42
N ALA A 380 6.71 27.49 55.03
CA ALA A 380 7.82 28.26 55.58
C ALA A 380 8.86 28.44 54.46
#